data_AF-A0A9D6UZ11-F1
#
_entry.id   AF-A0A9D6UZ11-F1
#
_cell.length_a   1.000
_cell.length_b   1.000
_cell.length_c   1.000
_cell.angle_alpha   90.00
_cell.angle_beta   90.00
_cell.angle_gamma   90.00
#
_symmetry.space_group_name_H-M   'P 1'
#
loop_
_entity.id
_entity.type
_entity.pdbx_description
1 polymer ?
#
loop_
_entity_poly.entity_id
_entity_poly.type
_entity_poly.pdbx_seq_one_letter_code
_entity_poly.pdbx_strand_id
1 'polypeptide(L)'
;MPTIYVGIMTGVSTVYITKAWQRQTSPVLVTWVIFAFATVLALWTALSFGEALSVNVPNLLDIPVTWGVAAVLVYRRRDIKFFPAEKLDKWLTALCLVATVVVFVEWLISHDHKHANNCIQVIMSVAYIPTWRGLYKADKNPEAYGVWCVIFIVSALAMLMGFLRGQDVAMKYGIRATVCVGGVLLLMVRLDYYLPTFALTNGTIPDWLRKKDIGA
;
A
#
# COMPACT_ATOMS: atom_id res chain seq x y z
N MET A 1 23.56 -2.48 3.97
CA MET A 1 22.09 -2.64 4.03
C MET A 1 21.34 -1.88 2.93
N PRO A 2 21.63 -0.60 2.60
CA PRO A 2 20.83 0.15 1.62
C PRO A 2 20.75 -0.55 0.26
N THR A 3 21.86 -1.06 -0.25
CA THR A 3 21.93 -1.62 -1.62
C THR A 3 21.10 -2.88 -1.81
N ILE A 4 21.15 -3.83 -0.85
CA ILE A 4 20.35 -5.06 -0.91
C ILE A 4 18.86 -4.75 -0.79
N TYR A 5 18.51 -3.86 0.16
CA TYR A 5 17.13 -3.40 0.34
C TYR A 5 16.59 -2.75 -0.94
N VAL A 6 17.35 -1.83 -1.53
CA VAL A 6 17.01 -1.16 -2.79
C VAL A 6 16.81 -2.16 -3.91
N GLY A 7 17.73 -3.11 -4.08
CA GLY A 7 17.64 -4.15 -5.11
C GLY A 7 16.38 -5.01 -4.97
N ILE A 8 16.08 -5.50 -3.76
CA ILE A 8 14.87 -6.31 -3.48
C ILE A 8 13.61 -5.48 -3.76
N MET A 9 13.52 -4.27 -3.20
CA MET A 9 12.32 -3.43 -3.34
C MET A 9 12.09 -3.02 -4.79
N THR A 10 13.15 -2.70 -5.54
CA THR A 10 13.05 -2.37 -6.96
C THR A 10 12.56 -3.57 -7.77
N GLY A 11 13.11 -4.76 -7.52
CA GLY A 11 12.70 -6.00 -8.18
C GLY A 11 11.22 -6.34 -7.91
N VAL A 12 10.83 -6.34 -6.63
CA VAL A 12 9.46 -6.62 -6.19
C VAL A 12 8.46 -5.62 -6.79
N SER A 13 8.83 -4.35 -6.81
CA SER A 13 7.99 -3.30 -7.38
C SER A 13 7.84 -3.41 -8.88
N THR A 14 8.92 -3.74 -9.59
CA THR A 14 8.88 -4.01 -11.03
C THR A 14 7.94 -5.16 -11.35
N VAL A 15 8.02 -6.25 -10.58
CA VAL A 15 7.10 -7.39 -10.69
C VAL A 15 5.65 -6.95 -10.44
N TYR A 16 5.40 -6.18 -9.39
CA TYR A 16 4.04 -5.74 -9.05
C TYR A 16 3.44 -4.81 -10.12
N ILE A 17 4.19 -3.83 -10.60
CA ILE A 17 3.79 -2.94 -11.70
C ILE A 17 3.50 -3.76 -12.97
N THR A 18 4.35 -4.74 -13.28
CA THR A 18 4.15 -5.63 -14.44
C THR A 18 2.87 -6.45 -14.30
N LYS A 19 2.58 -7.00 -13.11
CA LYS A 19 1.33 -7.73 -12.84
C LYS A 19 0.11 -6.82 -12.92
N ALA A 20 0.20 -5.59 -12.42
CA ALA A 20 -0.86 -4.58 -12.58
C ALA A 20 -1.08 -4.25 -14.07
N TRP A 21 0.00 -4.12 -14.84
CA TRP A 21 -0.06 -3.88 -16.28
C TRP A 21 -0.74 -5.05 -17.02
N GLN A 22 -0.45 -6.28 -16.62
CA GLN A 22 -1.02 -7.51 -17.15
C GLN A 22 -2.43 -7.81 -16.61
N ARG A 23 -3.01 -6.96 -15.75
CA ARG A 23 -4.32 -7.15 -15.10
C ARG A 23 -4.40 -8.43 -14.25
N GLN A 24 -3.26 -8.94 -13.79
CA GLN A 24 -3.19 -10.06 -12.86
C GLN A 24 -3.42 -9.61 -11.41
N THR A 25 -3.30 -8.31 -11.15
CA THR A 25 -3.73 -7.68 -9.90
C THR A 25 -4.79 -6.63 -10.17
N SER A 26 -5.65 -6.36 -9.18
CA SER A 26 -6.66 -5.30 -9.25
C SER A 26 -6.49 -4.24 -8.16
N PRO A 27 -5.35 -3.51 -8.15
CA PRO A 27 -5.12 -2.50 -7.13
C PRO A 27 -6.14 -1.35 -7.20
N VAL A 28 -6.45 -0.78 -6.04
CA VAL A 28 -7.38 0.34 -5.89
C VAL A 28 -6.69 1.65 -6.27
N LEU A 29 -7.04 2.22 -7.44
CA LEU A 29 -6.39 3.42 -8.01
C LEU A 29 -6.20 4.56 -6.99
N VAL A 30 -7.25 4.88 -6.24
CA VAL A 30 -7.21 5.96 -5.24
C VAL A 30 -6.08 5.80 -4.25
N THR A 31 -5.94 4.61 -3.67
CA THR A 31 -4.93 4.33 -2.65
C THR A 31 -3.55 4.67 -3.20
N TRP A 32 -3.29 4.28 -4.44
CA TRP A 32 -2.02 4.54 -5.11
C TRP A 32 -1.81 6.01 -5.44
N VAL A 33 -2.85 6.76 -5.80
CA VAL A 33 -2.76 8.21 -6.00
C VAL A 33 -2.45 8.93 -4.68
N ILE A 34 -3.14 8.57 -3.59
CA ILE A 34 -2.86 9.16 -2.27
C ILE A 34 -1.41 8.86 -1.86
N PHE A 35 -0.95 7.62 -2.01
CA PHE A 35 0.44 7.26 -1.73
C PHE A 35 1.44 7.98 -2.62
N ALA A 36 1.14 8.18 -3.90
CA ALA A 36 2.02 8.90 -4.81
C ALA A 36 2.35 10.33 -4.32
N PHE A 37 1.35 11.06 -3.82
CA PHE A 37 1.57 12.39 -3.25
C PHE A 37 2.11 12.33 -1.81
N ALA A 38 1.56 11.46 -0.97
CA ALA A 38 1.96 11.38 0.43
C ALA A 38 3.41 10.91 0.61
N THR A 39 3.93 10.04 -0.25
CA THR A 39 5.34 9.58 -0.19
C THR A 39 6.33 10.68 -0.55
N VAL A 40 6.00 11.51 -1.55
CA VAL A 40 6.80 12.71 -1.90
C VAL A 40 6.81 13.68 -0.72
N LEU A 41 5.65 13.98 -0.13
CA LEU A 41 5.58 14.87 1.03
C LEU A 41 6.27 14.29 2.27
N ALA A 42 6.16 12.98 2.50
CA ALA A 42 6.85 12.30 3.60
C ALA A 42 8.37 12.41 3.45
N LEU A 43 8.90 12.19 2.24
CA LEU A 43 10.32 12.35 1.97
C LEU A 43 10.75 13.81 2.14
N TRP A 44 10.01 14.75 1.54
CA TRP A 44 10.34 16.17 1.58
C TRP A 44 10.38 16.69 3.02
N THR A 45 9.30 16.47 3.77
CA THR A 45 9.23 16.88 5.18
C THR A 45 10.37 16.27 6.00
N ALA A 46 10.70 14.97 5.79
CA ALA A 46 11.82 14.33 6.48
C ALA A 46 13.16 15.01 6.20
N LEU A 47 13.47 15.26 4.92
CA LEU A 47 14.71 15.95 4.54
C LEU A 47 14.75 17.38 5.08
N SER A 48 13.60 18.06 5.18
CA SER A 48 13.54 19.44 5.65
C SER A 48 13.87 19.63 7.14
N PHE A 49 13.69 18.63 8.01
CA PHE A 49 14.18 18.70 9.40
C PHE A 49 15.55 18.02 9.62
N GLY A 50 16.28 17.72 8.55
CA GLY A 50 17.67 17.29 8.61
C GLY A 50 17.90 15.78 8.62
N GLU A 51 16.89 14.96 8.34
CA GLU A 51 17.08 13.51 8.22
C GLU A 51 17.89 13.15 6.98
N ALA A 52 18.80 12.20 7.12
CA ALA A 52 19.60 11.74 5.99
C ALA A 52 18.73 10.95 4.99
N LEU A 53 19.03 11.11 3.69
CA LEU A 53 18.39 10.34 2.63
C LEU A 53 18.59 8.82 2.82
N SER A 54 19.70 8.41 3.42
CA SER A 54 20.03 7.02 3.72
C SER A 54 19.07 6.35 4.72
N VAL A 55 18.43 7.14 5.59
CA VAL A 55 17.40 6.69 6.54
C VAL A 55 16.01 6.68 5.88
N ASN A 56 15.83 7.51 4.85
CA ASN A 56 14.59 7.68 4.09
C ASN A 56 14.53 6.87 2.78
N VAL A 57 15.47 5.94 2.58
CA VAL A 57 15.47 5.04 1.41
C VAL A 57 14.10 4.40 1.15
N PRO A 58 13.34 3.93 2.17
CA PRO A 58 12.01 3.37 1.92
C PRO A 58 11.02 4.38 1.30
N ASN A 59 10.91 5.59 1.85
CA ASN A 59 10.06 6.65 1.29
C ASN A 59 10.51 7.04 -0.13
N LEU A 60 11.84 7.09 -0.37
CA LEU A 60 12.40 7.38 -1.69
C LEU A 60 12.02 6.30 -2.71
N LEU A 61 12.07 5.02 -2.33
CA LEU A 61 11.70 3.91 -3.21
C LEU A 61 10.19 3.84 -3.43
N ASP A 62 9.36 4.22 -2.46
CA ASP A 62 7.91 4.22 -2.63
C ASP A 62 7.44 5.20 -3.71
N ILE A 63 8.17 6.29 -3.96
CA ILE A 63 7.80 7.30 -4.97
C ILE A 63 7.66 6.68 -6.37
N PRO A 64 8.70 6.11 -7.01
CA PRO A 64 8.56 5.54 -8.35
C PRO A 64 7.56 4.38 -8.40
N VAL A 65 7.38 3.65 -7.30
CA VAL A 65 6.47 2.51 -7.22
C VAL A 65 5.02 2.96 -7.21
N THR A 66 4.69 3.90 -6.33
CA THR A 66 3.33 4.39 -6.15
C THR A 66 2.87 5.19 -7.36
N TRP A 67 3.75 6.04 -7.91
CA TRP A 67 3.52 6.72 -9.18
C TRP A 67 3.40 5.75 -10.35
N GLY A 68 4.26 4.72 -10.41
CA GLY A 68 4.23 3.71 -11.46
C GLY A 68 2.91 2.92 -11.48
N VAL A 69 2.47 2.41 -10.32
CA VAL A 69 1.19 1.70 -10.21
C VAL A 69 0.01 2.63 -10.54
N ALA A 70 0.01 3.86 -10.01
CA ALA A 70 -1.02 4.84 -10.32
C ALA A 70 -1.10 5.13 -11.83
N ALA A 71 0.04 5.36 -12.48
CA ALA A 71 0.12 5.60 -13.92
C ALA A 71 -0.41 4.40 -14.74
N VAL A 72 -0.02 3.17 -14.38
CA VAL A 72 -0.53 1.96 -15.03
C VAL A 72 -2.04 1.86 -14.90
N LEU A 73 -2.59 2.14 -13.72
CA LEU A 73 -4.03 2.08 -13.47
C LEU A 73 -4.81 3.15 -14.22
N VAL A 74 -4.29 4.38 -14.30
CA VAL A 74 -4.88 5.47 -15.10
C VAL A 74 -4.84 5.14 -16.58
N TYR A 75 -3.71 4.65 -17.09
CA TYR A 75 -3.54 4.36 -18.52
C TYR A 75 -4.39 3.17 -18.98
N ARG A 76 -4.54 2.12 -18.15
CA ARG A 76 -5.19 0.86 -18.54
C ARG A 76 -6.70 0.81 -18.28
N ARG A 77 -7.26 1.71 -17.45
CA ARG A 77 -8.71 1.81 -17.22
C ARG A 77 -9.28 2.90 -18.13
N ARG A 78 -10.04 2.50 -19.16
CA ARG A 78 -10.70 3.45 -20.10
C ARG A 78 -11.93 4.14 -19.48
N ASP A 79 -12.39 3.66 -18.34
CA ASP A 79 -13.60 4.06 -17.60
C ASP A 79 -13.26 4.50 -16.16
N ILE A 80 -12.32 5.44 -16.01
CA ILE A 80 -11.79 5.85 -14.70
C ILE A 80 -12.89 6.46 -13.82
N LYS A 81 -13.48 5.64 -12.95
CA LYS A 81 -14.14 6.13 -11.74
C LYS A 81 -13.05 6.39 -10.71
N PHE A 82 -12.63 7.66 -10.63
CA PHE A 82 -11.58 8.08 -9.71
C PHE A 82 -11.94 7.74 -8.27
N PHE A 83 -13.21 7.86 -7.89
CA PHE A 83 -13.68 7.47 -6.57
C PHE A 83 -14.20 6.03 -6.54
N PRO A 84 -14.02 5.29 -5.43
CA PRO A 84 -14.57 3.94 -5.26
C PRO A 84 -16.08 3.95 -5.41
N ALA A 85 -16.72 2.84 -5.79
CA ALA A 85 -18.18 2.82 -5.99
C ALA A 85 -18.95 3.09 -4.68
N GLU A 86 -18.44 2.61 -3.55
CA GLU A 86 -19.12 2.69 -2.25
C GLU A 86 -19.02 4.06 -1.60
N LYS A 87 -20.15 4.56 -1.09
CA LYS A 87 -20.26 5.89 -0.45
C LYS A 87 -19.22 6.11 0.66
N LEU A 88 -18.98 5.11 1.52
CA LEU A 88 -18.03 5.24 2.62
C LEU A 88 -16.58 5.36 2.12
N ASP A 89 -16.21 4.54 1.15
CA ASP A 89 -14.87 4.55 0.56
C ASP A 89 -14.62 5.88 -0.18
N LYS A 90 -15.65 6.45 -0.84
CA LYS A 90 -15.60 7.81 -1.42
C LYS A 90 -15.34 8.86 -0.35
N TRP A 91 -16.07 8.83 0.76
CA TRP A 91 -15.91 9.78 1.86
C TRP A 91 -14.53 9.70 2.48
N LEU A 92 -14.04 8.48 2.76
CA LEU A 92 -12.72 8.29 3.33
C LEU A 92 -11.61 8.73 2.37
N THR A 93 -11.77 8.46 1.08
CA THR A 93 -10.88 8.94 0.03
C THR A 93 -10.79 10.46 0.04
N ALA A 94 -11.95 11.13 0.02
CA ALA A 94 -12.03 12.59 0.05
C ALA A 94 -11.39 13.14 1.32
N LEU A 95 -11.63 12.51 2.47
CA LEU A 95 -11.03 12.88 3.75
C LEU A 95 -9.50 12.78 3.70
N CYS A 96 -8.92 11.68 3.20
CA CYS A 96 -7.47 11.54 3.08
C CYS A 96 -6.85 12.55 2.11
N LEU A 97 -7.52 12.84 0.99
CA LEU A 97 -7.05 13.85 0.04
C LEU A 97 -7.08 15.25 0.66
N VAL A 98 -8.21 15.64 1.27
CA VAL A 98 -8.35 16.93 1.95
C VAL A 98 -7.36 17.05 3.10
N ALA A 99 -7.20 16.01 3.92
CA ALA A 99 -6.23 15.98 5.01
C ALA A 99 -4.79 16.15 4.49
N THR A 100 -4.44 15.53 3.36
CA THR A 100 -3.11 15.69 2.75
C THR A 100 -2.86 17.15 2.33
N VAL A 101 -3.87 17.79 1.73
CA VAL A 101 -3.80 19.21 1.35
C VAL A 101 -3.71 20.11 2.59
N VAL A 102 -4.51 19.85 3.62
CA VAL A 102 -4.50 20.62 4.88
C VAL A 102 -3.14 20.51 5.57
N VAL A 103 -2.59 19.30 5.70
CA VAL A 103 -1.25 19.09 6.29
C VAL A 103 -0.18 19.79 5.45
N PHE A 104 -0.28 19.77 4.13
CA PHE A 104 0.65 20.49 3.27
C PHE A 104 0.58 22.02 3.48
N VAL A 105 -0.62 22.61 3.54
CA VAL A 105 -0.81 24.04 3.76
C VAL A 105 -0.36 24.44 5.17
N GLU A 106 -0.73 23.68 6.19
CA GLU A 106 -0.29 23.90 7.57
C GLU A 106 1.23 23.86 7.66
N TRP A 107 1.86 22.87 7.05
CA TRP A 107 3.31 22.75 6.99
C TRP A 107 4.00 23.95 6.33
N LEU A 108 3.43 24.49 5.25
CA LEU A 108 3.96 25.68 4.58
C LEU A 108 3.90 26.94 5.46
N ILE A 109 2.98 26.99 6.42
CA ILE A 109 2.79 28.14 7.32
C ILE A 109 3.60 27.97 8.62
N SER A 110 3.50 26.80 9.25
CA SER A 110 4.11 26.54 10.57
C SER A 110 5.59 26.20 10.47
N HIS A 111 6.03 25.68 9.32
CA HIS A 111 7.33 25.06 9.12
C HIS A 111 7.66 23.93 10.13
N ASP A 112 6.65 23.36 10.81
CA ASP A 112 6.85 22.21 11.68
C ASP A 112 6.94 20.93 10.84
N HIS A 113 8.13 20.69 10.30
CA HIS A 113 8.39 19.55 9.43
C HIS A 113 8.17 18.20 10.14
N LYS A 114 8.41 18.12 11.45
CA LYS A 114 8.26 16.86 12.22
C LYS A 114 6.79 16.55 12.45
N HIS A 115 5.99 17.57 12.79
CA HIS A 115 4.54 17.43 12.90
C HIS A 115 3.93 17.02 11.56
N ALA A 116 4.26 17.75 10.49
CA ALA A 116 3.78 17.43 9.14
C ALA A 116 4.12 15.99 8.73
N ASN A 117 5.36 15.55 8.97
CA ASN A 117 5.76 14.17 8.66
C ASN A 117 4.89 13.15 9.42
N ASN A 118 4.68 13.33 10.72
CA ASN A 118 3.84 12.41 11.52
C ASN A 118 2.40 12.36 10.99
N CYS A 119 1.82 13.50 10.64
CA CYS A 119 0.48 13.58 10.05
C CYS A 119 0.40 12.82 8.72
N ILE A 120 1.42 12.97 7.86
CA ILE A 120 1.50 12.23 6.60
C ILE A 120 1.60 10.71 6.83
N GLN A 121 2.38 10.26 7.82
CA GLN A 121 2.46 8.83 8.18
C GLN A 121 1.08 8.26 8.57
N VAL A 122 0.29 9.03 9.33
CA VAL A 122 -1.08 8.66 9.72
C VAL A 122 -2.00 8.62 8.49
N ILE A 123 -1.96 9.64 7.63
CA ILE A 123 -2.78 9.67 6.41
C ILE A 123 -2.50 8.46 5.52
N MET A 124 -1.21 8.11 5.34
CA MET A 124 -0.83 6.91 4.59
C MET A 124 -1.35 5.63 5.24
N SER A 125 -1.38 5.55 6.56
CA SER A 125 -1.97 4.40 7.27
C SER A 125 -3.47 4.27 6.97
N VAL A 126 -4.21 5.39 7.09
CA VAL A 126 -5.67 5.43 6.86
C VAL A 126 -6.02 5.15 5.39
N ALA A 127 -5.17 5.56 4.44
CA ALA A 127 -5.40 5.31 3.03
C ALA A 127 -5.29 3.83 2.62
N TYR A 128 -4.88 2.92 3.50
CA TYR A 128 -5.00 1.47 3.28
C TYR A 128 -6.43 0.94 3.44
N ILE A 129 -7.31 1.65 4.16
CA ILE A 129 -8.67 1.16 4.45
C ILE A 129 -9.48 0.83 3.19
N PRO A 130 -9.48 1.62 2.10
CA PRO A 130 -10.16 1.24 0.86
C PRO A 130 -9.63 -0.08 0.29
N THR A 131 -8.32 -0.33 0.36
CA THR A 131 -7.70 -1.59 -0.05
C THR A 131 -8.16 -2.74 0.84
N TRP A 132 -8.15 -2.56 2.17
CA TRP A 132 -8.63 -3.57 3.11
C TRP A 132 -10.11 -3.89 2.92
N ARG A 133 -10.95 -2.88 2.73
CA ARG A 133 -12.39 -3.08 2.46
C ARG A 133 -12.62 -3.78 1.13
N GLY A 134 -11.86 -3.40 0.09
CA GLY A 134 -11.90 -4.07 -1.21
C GLY A 134 -11.57 -5.56 -1.10
N LEU A 135 -10.49 -5.91 -0.37
CA LEU A 135 -10.11 -7.30 -0.13
C LEU A 135 -11.12 -8.03 0.75
N TYR A 136 -11.66 -7.38 1.79
CA TYR A 136 -12.68 -7.96 2.64
C TYR A 136 -13.98 -8.28 1.87
N LYS A 137 -14.31 -7.51 0.83
CA LYS A 137 -15.52 -7.73 0.03
C LYS A 137 -15.28 -8.58 -1.21
N ALA A 138 -14.04 -8.93 -1.52
CA ALA A 138 -13.73 -9.75 -2.67
C ALA A 138 -14.12 -11.22 -2.42
N ASP A 139 -14.52 -11.90 -3.51
CA ASP A 139 -14.79 -13.35 -3.49
C ASP A 139 -13.53 -14.17 -3.83
N LYS A 140 -12.51 -13.53 -4.39
CA LYS A 140 -11.23 -14.13 -4.77
C LYS A 140 -10.10 -13.15 -4.51
N ASN A 141 -8.91 -13.65 -4.20
CA ASN A 141 -7.72 -12.82 -4.02
C ASN A 141 -7.37 -12.10 -5.34
N PRO A 142 -7.46 -10.75 -5.38
CA PRO A 142 -7.15 -9.97 -6.57
C PRO A 142 -5.69 -9.46 -6.57
N GLU A 143 -4.86 -9.91 -5.63
CA GLU A 143 -3.54 -9.35 -5.36
C GLU A 143 -2.43 -10.41 -5.41
N ALA A 144 -1.19 -9.97 -5.60
CA ALA A 144 -0.04 -10.87 -5.74
C ALA A 144 0.57 -11.24 -4.38
N TYR A 145 0.09 -12.32 -3.76
CA TYR A 145 0.50 -12.76 -2.41
C TYR A 145 2.02 -12.72 -2.17
N GLY A 146 2.81 -13.30 -3.07
CA GLY A 146 4.26 -13.33 -2.95
C GLY A 146 4.93 -11.95 -2.90
N VAL A 147 4.40 -10.96 -3.63
CA VAL A 147 4.93 -9.58 -3.60
C VAL A 147 4.69 -8.99 -2.21
N TRP A 148 3.48 -9.12 -1.69
CA TRP A 148 3.10 -8.58 -0.38
C TRP A 148 3.85 -9.25 0.77
N CYS A 149 4.16 -10.54 0.68
CA CYS A 149 5.02 -11.24 1.64
C CYS A 149 6.43 -10.64 1.69
N VAL A 150 7.05 -10.38 0.53
CA VAL A 150 8.38 -9.78 0.51
C VAL A 150 8.34 -8.35 1.07
N ILE A 151 7.34 -7.54 0.69
CA ILE A 151 7.16 -6.19 1.24
C ILE A 151 7.00 -6.25 2.76
N PHE A 152 6.23 -7.20 3.30
CA PHE A 152 6.04 -7.38 4.74
C PHE A 152 7.35 -7.68 5.46
N ILE A 153 8.12 -8.65 4.97
CA ILE A 153 9.41 -9.04 5.54
C ILE A 153 10.37 -7.85 5.52
N VAL A 154 10.47 -7.17 4.38
CA VAL A 154 11.35 -6.03 4.21
C VAL A 154 10.94 -4.85 5.11
N SER A 155 9.64 -4.63 5.30
CA SER A 155 9.10 -3.60 6.21
C SER A 155 9.37 -3.93 7.67
N ALA A 156 9.20 -5.21 8.07
CA ALA A 156 9.49 -5.66 9.43
C ALA A 156 10.98 -5.55 9.76
N LEU A 157 11.86 -5.85 8.79
CA LEU A 157 13.30 -5.62 8.91
C LEU A 157 13.62 -4.13 9.02
N ALA A 158 12.98 -3.26 8.22
CA ALA A 158 13.16 -1.82 8.32
C ALA A 158 12.74 -1.28 9.70
N MET A 159 11.61 -1.76 10.23
CA MET A 159 11.15 -1.45 11.60
C MET A 159 12.19 -1.85 12.65
N LEU A 160 12.65 -3.10 12.62
CA LEU A 160 13.63 -3.63 13.57
C LEU A 160 14.94 -2.85 13.50
N MET A 161 15.43 -2.56 12.29
CA MET A 161 16.67 -1.81 12.10
C MET A 161 16.53 -0.35 12.54
N GLY A 162 15.37 0.27 12.30
CA GLY A 162 15.07 1.61 12.80
C GLY A 162 15.10 1.66 14.32
N PHE A 163 14.47 0.67 14.98
CA PHE A 163 14.48 0.53 16.44
C PHE A 163 15.90 0.33 17.00
N LEU A 164 16.67 -0.63 16.45
CA LEU A 164 18.03 -0.94 16.92
C LEU A 164 19.02 0.22 16.72
N ARG A 165 18.76 1.12 15.76
CA ARG A 165 19.65 2.25 15.44
C ARG A 165 19.15 3.59 15.97
N GLY A 166 18.04 3.61 16.70
CA GLY A 166 17.43 4.86 17.19
C GLY A 166 17.00 5.82 16.08
N GLN A 167 16.62 5.30 14.91
CA GLN A 167 16.21 6.08 13.75
C GLN A 167 14.68 6.20 13.70
N ASP A 168 14.15 7.25 14.33
CA ASP A 168 12.70 7.47 14.51
C ASP A 168 11.91 7.40 13.19
N VAL A 169 12.41 8.01 12.11
CA VAL A 169 11.70 8.05 10.82
C VAL A 169 11.63 6.67 10.17
N ALA A 170 12.75 5.94 10.17
CA ALA A 170 12.79 4.57 9.64
C ALA A 170 11.91 3.62 10.47
N MET A 171 11.90 3.79 11.80
CA MET A 171 11.04 3.02 12.70
C MET A 171 9.56 3.29 12.42
N LYS A 172 9.13 4.55 12.35
CA LYS A 172 7.73 4.93 12.04
C LYS A 172 7.27 4.39 10.70
N TYR A 173 8.10 4.54 9.66
CA TYR A 173 7.84 3.94 8.36
C TYR A 173 7.65 2.43 8.48
N GLY A 174 8.58 1.74 9.16
CA GLY A 174 8.57 0.29 9.31
C GLY A 174 7.32 -0.21 10.03
N ILE A 175 6.99 0.39 11.18
CA ILE A 175 5.77 0.07 11.94
C ILE A 175 4.53 0.20 11.05
N ARG A 176 4.36 1.37 10.41
CA ARG A 176 3.24 1.64 9.52
C ARG A 176 3.15 0.58 8.43
N ALA A 177 4.23 0.38 7.68
CA ALA A 177 4.25 -0.52 6.54
C ALA A 177 3.98 -1.97 6.98
N THR A 178 4.59 -2.44 8.06
CA THR A 178 4.36 -3.78 8.61
C THR A 178 2.90 -3.98 9.04
N VAL A 179 2.30 -3.03 9.75
CA VAL A 179 0.89 -3.13 10.18
C VAL A 179 -0.05 -3.09 8.97
N CYS A 180 0.16 -2.15 8.05
CA CYS A 180 -0.69 -1.97 6.88
C CYS A 180 -0.67 -3.19 5.94
N VAL A 181 0.54 -3.65 5.64
CA VAL A 181 0.79 -4.81 4.77
C VAL A 181 0.39 -6.10 5.46
N GLY A 182 0.59 -6.22 6.77
CA GLY A 182 0.11 -7.35 7.56
C GLY A 182 -1.41 -7.49 7.46
N GLY A 183 -2.16 -6.38 7.55
CA GLY A 183 -3.61 -6.37 7.34
C GLY A 183 -4.01 -6.83 5.94
N VAL A 184 -3.27 -6.41 4.91
CA VAL A 184 -3.47 -6.88 3.53
C VAL A 184 -3.26 -8.40 3.43
N LEU A 185 -2.16 -8.93 3.98
CA LEU A 185 -1.85 -10.36 3.96
C LEU A 185 -2.90 -11.19 4.71
N LEU A 186 -3.35 -10.74 5.88
CA LEU A 186 -4.40 -11.42 6.65
C LEU A 186 -5.69 -11.53 5.84
N LEU A 187 -6.06 -10.49 5.10
CA LEU A 187 -7.24 -10.51 4.22
C LEU A 187 -7.05 -11.42 3.02
N MET A 188 -5.84 -11.50 2.45
CA MET A 188 -5.54 -12.49 1.40
C MET A 188 -5.65 -13.93 1.91
N VAL A 189 -5.12 -14.21 3.11
CA VAL A 189 -5.24 -15.53 3.75
C VAL A 189 -6.73 -15.88 3.95
N ARG A 190 -7.57 -14.92 4.35
CA ARG A 190 -9.02 -15.12 4.41
C ARG A 190 -9.61 -15.58 3.06
N LEU A 191 -9.19 -14.96 1.97
CA LEU A 191 -9.70 -15.24 0.62
C LEU A 191 -9.21 -16.58 0.08
N ASP A 192 -7.95 -16.92 0.30
CA ASP A 192 -7.32 -18.10 -0.29
C ASP A 192 -7.53 -19.38 0.53
N TYR A 193 -7.73 -19.27 1.85
CA TYR A 193 -7.86 -20.43 2.73
C TYR A 193 -9.25 -20.52 3.38
N TYR A 194 -9.74 -19.45 4.00
CA TYR A 194 -10.98 -19.55 4.77
C TYR A 194 -12.24 -19.61 3.91
N LEU A 195 -12.34 -18.78 2.86
CA LEU A 195 -13.51 -18.78 1.98
C LEU A 195 -13.72 -20.13 1.25
N PRO A 196 -12.68 -20.73 0.63
CA PRO A 196 -12.82 -22.00 -0.06
C PRO A 196 -13.12 -23.14 0.92
N THR A 197 -12.45 -23.20 2.07
CA THR A 197 -12.70 -24.22 3.10
C THR A 197 -14.11 -24.12 3.67
N PHE A 198 -14.58 -22.91 4.00
CA PHE A 198 -15.95 -22.70 4.51
C PHE A 198 -17.02 -23.10 3.50
N ALA A 199 -16.79 -22.79 2.23
CA ALA A 199 -17.69 -23.13 1.15
C ALA A 199 -17.78 -24.65 0.92
N LEU A 200 -16.64 -25.36 1.02
CA LEU A 200 -16.59 -26.82 1.00
C LEU A 200 -17.30 -27.46 2.20
N THR A 201 -17.14 -26.92 3.42
CA THR A 201 -17.79 -27.46 4.63
C THR A 201 -19.30 -27.25 4.67
N ASN A 202 -19.81 -26.20 4.02
CA ASN A 202 -21.25 -25.88 3.99
C ASN A 202 -21.97 -26.37 2.72
N GLY A 203 -21.33 -27.20 1.89
CA GLY A 203 -21.93 -27.76 0.68
C GLY A 203 -22.15 -26.76 -0.46
N THR A 204 -21.72 -25.51 -0.30
CA THR A 204 -21.73 -24.49 -1.35
C THR A 204 -20.41 -24.55 -2.11
N ILE A 205 -20.29 -25.37 -3.15
CA ILE A 205 -19.08 -25.36 -3.98
C ILE A 205 -19.00 -24.01 -4.72
N PRO A 206 -17.95 -23.19 -4.53
CA PRO A 206 -17.79 -21.96 -5.28
C PRO A 206 -17.66 -22.24 -6.78
N ASP A 207 -18.29 -21.41 -7.63
CA ASP A 207 -18.33 -21.64 -9.08
C ASP A 207 -16.95 -21.67 -9.76
N TRP A 208 -15.95 -21.03 -9.17
CA TRP A 208 -14.58 -21.06 -9.67
C TRP A 208 -13.84 -22.38 -9.36
N LEU A 209 -14.24 -23.10 -8.30
CA LEU A 209 -13.78 -24.46 -8.01
C LEU A 209 -14.41 -25.45 -8.99
N ARG A 210 -15.72 -25.32 -9.27
CA ARG A 210 -16.40 -26.10 -10.33
C ARG A 210 -15.69 -26.00 -11.68
N LYS A 211 -15.23 -24.82 -12.06
CA LYS A 211 -14.53 -24.61 -13.35
C LYS A 211 -13.14 -25.25 -13.41
N LYS A 212 -12.51 -25.54 -12.27
CA LYS A 212 -11.19 -26.15 -12.23
C LYS A 212 -11.25 -27.68 -12.40
N ASP A 213 -12.37 -28.29 -11.99
CA ASP A 213 -12.58 -29.74 -12.07
C ASP A 213 -13.19 -30.22 -13.39
N ILE A 214 -13.75 -29.34 -14.21
CA ILE A 214 -14.35 -29.69 -15.52
C ILE A 214 -13.33 -29.55 -16.67
N GLY A 215 -12.06 -29.31 -16.35
CA GLY A 215 -10.98 -29.10 -17.32
C GLY A 215 -9.85 -30.14 -17.27
N ALA A 216 -10.08 -31.31 -16.66
CA ALA A 216 -9.15 -32.44 -16.62
C ALA A 216 -9.66 -33.61 -17.46
#